data_AF-A0A3A4V757-F1
#
_entry.id   AF-A0A3A4V757-F1
#
_cell.length_a   1.000
_cell.length_b   1.000
_cell.length_c   1.000
_cell.angle_alpha   90.00
_cell.angle_beta   90.00
_cell.angle_gamma   90.00
#
_symmetry.space_group_name_H-M   'P 1'
#
loop_
_entity.id
_entity.type
_entity.pdbx_description
1 polymer ?
#
loop_
_entity_poly.entity_id
_entity_poly.type
_entity_poly.pdbx_seq_one_letter_code
_entity_poly.pdbx_strand_id
1 'polypeptide(L)'
;MPIDRYNTRYFHIGLYSGVGMLKTVRLLKRNDDQQSGVVTSYTLVQVRRNYIYKTDEPISHDMSASYRTTFHIPRTSMDAIGVKYINALDQIEELSDEGQVLRMWQVEATNTMTGKLFENHLCVEVLLISGDPL
;
A
#
# COMPACT_ATOMS: atom_id res chain seq x y z
N MET A 1 26.87 4.56 10.66
CA MET A 1 26.90 5.08 9.27
C MET A 1 25.64 5.91 9.08
N PRO A 2 25.71 7.16 8.59
CA PRO A 2 24.51 7.96 8.34
C PRO A 2 23.66 7.32 7.24
N ILE A 3 22.34 7.51 7.33
CA ILE A 3 21.36 7.00 6.37
C ILE A 3 21.44 7.82 5.07
N ASP A 4 21.47 7.15 3.93
CA ASP A 4 21.55 7.73 2.58
C ASP A 4 20.62 7.00 1.60
N ARG A 5 20.49 7.48 0.37
CA ARG A 5 19.59 6.89 -0.63
C ARG A 5 19.94 5.45 -1.00
N TYR A 6 21.21 5.07 -0.95
CA TYR A 6 21.67 3.73 -1.35
C TYR A 6 21.40 2.71 -0.25
N ASN A 7 21.69 3.06 1.01
CA ASN A 7 21.53 2.18 2.16
C ASN A 7 20.06 2.08 2.64
N THR A 8 19.24 3.11 2.40
CA THR A 8 17.82 3.10 2.78
C THR A 8 16.98 2.10 2.00
N ARG A 9 17.46 1.63 0.86
CA ARG A 9 16.83 0.55 0.08
C ARG A 9 16.70 -0.75 0.89
N TYR A 10 17.67 -1.04 1.76
CA TYR A 10 17.74 -2.27 2.55
C TYR A 10 17.27 -2.07 4.00
N PHE A 11 17.21 -0.81 4.45
CA PHE A 11 16.83 -0.44 5.82
C PHE A 11 15.41 -0.89 6.21
N HIS A 12 14.46 -0.85 5.26
CA HIS A 12 13.07 -1.26 5.48
C HIS A 12 12.95 -2.76 5.79
N ILE A 13 13.66 -3.59 5.04
CA ILE A 13 13.67 -5.03 5.25
C ILE A 13 14.28 -5.34 6.61
N GLY A 14 15.43 -4.75 6.94
CA GLY A 14 16.09 -4.99 8.23
C GLY A 14 15.24 -4.61 9.44
N LEU A 15 14.50 -3.49 9.38
CA LEU A 15 13.67 -3.04 10.50
C LEU A 15 12.36 -3.80 10.66
N TYR A 16 11.68 -4.12 9.55
CA TYR A 16 10.28 -4.56 9.61
C TYR A 16 10.09 -6.05 9.28
N SER A 17 11.07 -6.71 8.65
CA SER A 17 10.97 -8.14 8.34
C SER A 17 10.93 -9.00 9.61
N GLY A 18 11.78 -8.69 10.60
CA GLY A 18 11.87 -9.46 11.85
C GLY A 18 10.68 -9.33 12.78
N VAL A 19 9.76 -8.39 12.53
CA VAL A 19 8.55 -8.12 13.34
C VAL A 19 7.25 -8.45 12.59
N GLY A 20 7.32 -9.11 11.43
CA GLY A 20 6.13 -9.55 10.70
C GLY A 20 5.24 -8.42 10.17
N MET A 21 5.78 -7.21 10.02
CA MET A 21 5.01 -6.03 9.59
C MET A 21 4.97 -5.85 8.08
N LEU A 22 5.70 -6.67 7.33
CA LEU A 22 5.76 -6.66 5.88
C LEU A 22 4.70 -7.58 5.30
N LYS A 23 3.96 -7.09 4.32
CA LYS A 23 2.86 -7.79 3.64
C LYS A 23 3.09 -7.82 2.14
N THR A 24 2.52 -8.84 1.52
CA THR A 24 2.31 -8.88 0.06
C THR A 24 0.90 -8.38 -0.19
N VAL A 25 0.78 -7.42 -1.10
CA VAL A 25 -0.52 -6.85 -1.52
C VAL A 25 -0.62 -6.92 -3.03
N ARG A 26 -1.83 -6.86 -3.55
CA ARG A 26 -2.07 -6.80 -5.00
C ARG A 26 -2.56 -5.42 -5.37
N LEU A 27 -1.87 -4.78 -6.31
CA LEU A 27 -2.27 -3.52 -6.90
C LEU A 27 -3.13 -3.80 -8.13
N LEU A 28 -4.37 -3.34 -8.09
CA LEU A 28 -5.27 -3.28 -9.23
C LEU A 28 -5.06 -1.92 -9.91
N LYS A 29 -4.15 -1.90 -10.88
CA LYS A 29 -3.80 -0.69 -11.64
C LYS A 29 -4.86 -0.44 -12.71
N ARG A 30 -5.40 0.78 -12.72
CA ARG A 30 -6.24 1.31 -13.78
C ARG A 30 -5.45 2.31 -14.61
N ASN A 31 -5.82 2.46 -15.88
CA ASN A 31 -5.33 3.57 -16.69
C ASN A 31 -5.86 4.90 -16.14
N ASP A 32 -5.31 6.02 -16.61
CA ASP A 32 -5.72 7.37 -16.17
C ASP A 32 -7.11 7.77 -16.68
N ASP A 33 -7.75 6.92 -17.48
CA ASP A 33 -9.10 7.09 -17.97
C ASP A 33 -10.04 6.06 -17.33
N GLN A 34 -11.03 6.56 -16.60
CA GLN A 34 -12.07 5.77 -15.96
C GLN A 34 -12.93 4.99 -16.98
N GLN A 35 -13.02 5.44 -18.23
CA GLN A 35 -13.77 4.78 -19.31
C GLN A 35 -13.00 3.61 -19.94
N SER A 36 -11.69 3.51 -19.72
CA SER A 36 -10.85 2.49 -20.35
C SER A 36 -11.19 1.07 -19.90
N GLY A 37 -11.82 0.89 -18.73
CA GLY A 37 -12.32 -0.40 -18.21
C GLY A 37 -11.26 -1.48 -17.92
N VAL A 38 -10.01 -1.29 -18.35
CA VAL A 38 -8.92 -2.26 -18.17
C VAL A 38 -8.32 -2.10 -16.77
N VAL A 39 -8.39 -3.19 -16.01
CA VAL A 39 -7.73 -3.33 -14.71
C VAL A 39 -6.60 -4.35 -14.86
N THR A 40 -5.37 -3.92 -14.60
CA THR A 40 -4.20 -4.80 -14.60
C THR A 40 -3.79 -5.10 -13.17
N SER A 41 -3.55 -6.38 -12.88
CA SER A 41 -3.17 -6.84 -11.56
C SER A 41 -1.65 -6.98 -11.45
N TYR A 42 -1.08 -6.40 -10.39
CA TYR A 42 0.34 -6.53 -10.06
C TYR A 42 0.54 -6.93 -8.61
N THR A 43 1.57 -7.73 -8.34
CA THR A 43 1.94 -8.13 -6.98
C THR A 43 3.01 -7.19 -6.43
N LEU A 44 2.71 -6.53 -5.31
CA LEU A 44 3.67 -5.73 -4.56
C LEU A 44 4.10 -6.50 -3.31
N VAL A 45 5.42 -6.59 -3.10
CA VAL A 45 6.01 -7.30 -1.97
C VAL A 45 6.64 -6.33 -0.98
N GLN A 46 6.80 -6.79 0.26
CA GLN A 46 7.45 -6.02 1.34
C GLN A 46 6.77 -4.67 1.60
N VAL A 47 5.46 -4.61 1.41
CA VAL A 47 4.67 -3.42 1.67
C VAL A 47 4.34 -3.37 3.16
N ARG A 48 4.53 -2.21 3.79
CA ARG A 48 4.13 -2.00 5.18
C ARG A 48 2.85 -1.19 5.23
N ARG A 49 1.85 -1.66 5.99
CA ARG A 49 0.65 -0.89 6.31
C ARG A 49 0.83 -0.18 7.65
N ASN A 50 0.37 1.06 7.74
CA ASN A 50 0.30 1.77 9.01
C ASN A 50 -0.91 1.27 9.83
N TYR A 51 -1.14 1.85 11.00
CA TYR A 51 -2.38 1.62 11.74
C TYR A 51 -3.61 2.05 10.92
N ILE A 52 -4.76 1.46 11.24
CA ILE A 52 -6.03 1.79 10.60
C ILE A 52 -6.77 2.75 11.52
N TYR A 53 -7.26 3.85 10.94
CA TYR A 53 -7.92 4.96 11.64
C TYR A 53 -9.36 5.12 11.14
N LYS A 54 -10.28 5.58 11.99
CA LYS A 54 -11.65 6.00 11.62
C LYS A 54 -11.91 7.49 11.92
N THR A 55 -11.34 7.98 13.02
CA THR A 55 -11.41 9.37 13.53
C THR A 55 -10.15 9.69 14.32
N ASP A 56 -8.97 9.49 13.71
CA ASP A 56 -7.63 9.64 14.31
C ASP A 56 -7.30 8.70 15.49
N GLU A 57 -8.23 7.85 15.90
CA GLU A 57 -8.00 6.77 16.86
C GLU A 57 -7.67 5.45 16.14
N PRO A 58 -6.61 4.72 16.57
CA PRO A 58 -6.28 3.40 16.04
C PRO A 58 -7.26 2.36 16.58
N ILE A 59 -7.93 1.62 15.69
CA ILE A 59 -8.95 0.63 16.08
C ILE A 59 -8.48 -0.78 15.68
N SER A 60 -8.65 -1.76 16.59
CA SER A 60 -8.33 -3.16 16.33
C SER A 60 -9.52 -4.00 15.86
N HIS A 61 -10.77 -3.64 16.20
CA HIS A 61 -11.94 -4.49 15.99
C HIS A 61 -13.14 -3.76 15.37
N ASP A 62 -13.81 -4.49 14.49
CA ASP A 62 -14.97 -4.13 13.66
C ASP A 62 -14.72 -2.99 12.65
N MET A 63 -14.46 -3.36 11.39
CA MET A 63 -14.12 -2.45 10.30
C MET A 63 -15.35 -2.21 9.40
N SER A 64 -15.88 -0.99 9.39
CA SER A 64 -16.91 -0.55 8.42
C SER A 64 -16.29 0.21 7.23
N ALA A 65 -17.08 0.58 6.22
CA ALA A 65 -16.61 1.49 5.16
C ALA A 65 -16.18 2.85 5.76
N SER A 66 -15.18 3.51 5.15
CA SER A 66 -14.59 4.82 5.55
C SER A 66 -13.38 4.81 6.51
N TYR A 67 -12.73 3.66 6.72
CA TYR A 67 -11.50 3.59 7.53
C TYR A 67 -10.31 3.98 6.66
N ARG A 68 -9.33 4.68 7.22
CA ARG A 68 -8.14 5.16 6.53
C ARG A 68 -6.89 4.45 7.01
N THR A 69 -5.96 4.23 6.11
CA THR A 69 -4.60 3.82 6.46
C THR A 69 -3.62 4.28 5.40
N THR A 70 -2.33 4.19 5.72
CA THR A 70 -1.24 4.50 4.79
C THR A 70 -0.49 3.22 4.45
N PHE A 71 -0.34 2.94 3.17
CA PHE A 71 0.59 1.92 2.68
C PHE A 71 1.94 2.55 2.33
N HIS A 72 3.00 2.01 2.89
CA HIS A 72 4.38 2.33 2.53
C HIS A 72 4.88 1.28 1.54
N ILE A 73 4.91 1.64 0.26
CA ILE A 73 5.28 0.75 -0.84
C ILE A 73 6.75 1.02 -1.19
N PRO A 74 7.63 0.02 -1.10
CA PRO A 74 9.00 0.16 -1.56
C PRO A 74 9.04 0.41 -3.07
N ARG A 75 9.78 1.43 -3.50
CA ARG A 75 9.91 1.75 -4.92
C ARG A 75 10.55 0.63 -5.72
N THR A 76 11.42 -0.13 -5.07
CA THR A 76 12.00 -1.36 -5.62
C THR A 76 10.96 -2.39 -6.04
N SER A 77 9.86 -2.51 -5.30
CA SER A 77 8.78 -3.43 -5.64
C SER A 77 7.99 -2.91 -6.84
N MET A 78 7.82 -1.59 -6.97
CA MET A 78 7.14 -0.96 -8.11
C MET A 78 7.97 -1.05 -9.39
N ASP A 79 9.28 -0.80 -9.28
CA ASP A 79 10.22 -0.90 -10.40
C ASP A 79 10.28 -2.33 -10.95
N ALA A 80 10.26 -3.34 -10.06
CA ALA A 80 10.26 -4.76 -10.45
C ALA A 80 9.04 -5.18 -11.28
N ILE A 81 7.89 -4.54 -11.04
CA ILE A 81 6.64 -4.78 -11.80
C ILE A 81 6.41 -3.78 -12.93
N GLY A 82 7.34 -2.82 -13.13
CA GLY A 82 7.24 -1.80 -14.17
C GLY A 82 6.19 -0.71 -13.93
N VAL A 83 5.67 -0.56 -12.70
CA VAL A 83 4.67 0.46 -12.37
C VAL A 83 5.38 1.75 -11.95
N LYS A 84 5.11 2.85 -12.65
CA LYS A 84 5.79 4.14 -12.41
C LYS A 84 5.11 5.02 -11.36
N TYR A 85 3.79 4.92 -11.26
CA TYR A 85 2.96 5.71 -10.35
C TYR A 85 1.71 4.94 -9.99
N ILE A 86 1.09 5.35 -8.88
CA ILE A 86 -0.23 4.92 -8.46
C ILE A 86 -1.14 6.15 -8.57
N ASN A 87 -2.40 5.99 -8.94
CA ASN A 87 -3.37 7.07 -9.07
C ASN A 87 -4.62 6.79 -8.21
N ALA A 88 -5.49 7.78 -8.12
CA ALA A 88 -6.70 7.72 -7.30
C ALA A 88 -7.71 6.66 -7.75
N LEU A 89 -7.60 6.15 -8.98
CA LEU A 89 -8.49 5.11 -9.52
C LEU A 89 -8.00 3.70 -9.18
N ASP A 90 -6.75 3.56 -8.76
CA ASP A 90 -6.15 2.29 -8.40
C ASP A 90 -6.72 1.76 -7.08
N GLN A 91 -6.68 0.45 -6.93
CA GLN A 91 -7.11 -0.22 -5.70
C GLN A 91 -6.00 -1.15 -5.20
N ILE A 92 -5.91 -1.33 -3.89
CA ILE A 92 -4.97 -2.24 -3.25
C ILE A 92 -5.77 -3.32 -2.53
N GLU A 93 -5.53 -4.58 -2.90
CA GLU A 93 -6.04 -5.75 -2.20
C GLU A 93 -5.01 -6.22 -1.17
N GLU A 94 -5.43 -6.30 0.09
CA GLU A 94 -4.69 -7.03 1.12
C GLU A 94 -5.09 -8.50 1.05
N LEU A 95 -4.10 -9.37 0.87
CA LEU A 95 -4.31 -10.80 0.69
C LEU A 95 -4.01 -11.58 1.98
N SER A 96 -4.69 -12.71 2.17
CA SER A 96 -4.29 -13.75 3.14
C SER A 96 -3.09 -14.54 2.62
N ASP A 97 -2.53 -15.40 3.46
CA ASP A 97 -1.42 -16.29 3.05
C ASP A 97 -1.87 -17.31 1.98
N GLU A 98 -3.16 -17.64 1.96
CA GLU A 98 -3.81 -18.48 0.93
C GLU A 98 -4.20 -17.69 -0.33
N GLY A 99 -3.92 -16.38 -0.38
CA GLY A 99 -4.20 -15.52 -1.53
C GLY A 99 -5.63 -15.01 -1.64
N GLN A 100 -6.45 -15.17 -0.59
CA GLN A 100 -7.82 -14.64 -0.55
C GLN A 100 -7.80 -13.14 -0.24
N VAL A 101 -8.74 -12.38 -0.82
CA VAL A 101 -8.85 -10.94 -0.55
C VAL A 101 -9.45 -10.75 0.83
N LEU A 102 -8.66 -10.25 1.78
CA LEU A 102 -9.11 -9.89 3.12
C LEU A 102 -9.75 -8.51 3.13
N ARG A 103 -9.14 -7.56 2.43
CA ARG A 103 -9.57 -6.15 2.38
C ARG A 103 -9.26 -5.51 1.05
N MET A 104 -10.12 -4.60 0.63
CA MET A 104 -9.96 -3.78 -0.55
C MET A 104 -9.90 -2.31 -0.17
N TRP A 105 -8.86 -1.64 -0.65
CA TRP A 105 -8.52 -0.27 -0.32
C TRP A 105 -8.55 0.61 -1.57
N GLN A 106 -9.27 1.73 -1.54
CA GLN A 106 -9.27 2.77 -2.57
C GLN A 106 -8.14 3.74 -2.31
N VAL A 107 -7.36 4.09 -3.33
CA VAL A 107 -6.37 5.16 -3.21
C VAL A 107 -7.06 6.52 -3.05
N GLU A 108 -6.75 7.25 -1.98
CA GLU A 108 -7.18 8.65 -1.85
C GLU A 108 -6.36 9.53 -2.82
N ALA A 109 -6.96 10.65 -3.28
CA ALA A 109 -6.51 11.46 -4.41
C ALA A 109 -4.98 11.69 -4.51
N THR A 110 -4.50 11.93 -5.73
CA THR A 110 -3.07 12.07 -6.12
C THR A 110 -2.23 13.03 -5.27
N ASN A 111 -2.84 13.96 -4.53
CA ASN A 111 -2.15 14.95 -3.69
C ASN A 111 -1.63 14.41 -2.35
N THR A 112 -1.98 13.17 -1.97
CA THR A 112 -1.57 12.55 -0.70
C THR A 112 -0.47 11.50 -0.85
N MET A 113 0.11 11.35 -2.05
CA MET A 113 1.23 10.44 -2.26
C MET A 113 2.56 11.11 -1.95
N THR A 114 3.13 10.80 -0.77
CA THR A 114 4.42 11.37 -0.36
C THR A 114 5.57 10.38 -0.54
N GLY A 115 6.65 10.82 -1.19
CA GLY A 115 7.93 10.11 -1.15
C GLY A 115 8.56 10.23 0.24
N LYS A 116 8.96 9.11 0.85
CA LYS A 116 9.71 9.08 2.12
C LYS A 116 11.04 8.37 1.93
N LEU A 117 12.00 8.64 2.84
CA LEU A 117 13.32 8.01 2.88
C LEU A 117 14.07 8.15 1.54
N PHE A 118 14.31 9.38 1.09
CA PHE A 118 14.96 9.70 -0.19
C PHE A 118 14.24 9.12 -1.41
N GLU A 119 12.89 9.18 -1.41
CA GLU A 119 12.01 8.67 -2.47
C GLU A 119 12.07 7.16 -2.70
N ASN A 120 12.68 6.40 -1.80
CA ASN A 120 12.72 4.94 -1.87
C ASN A 120 11.39 4.29 -1.44
N HIS A 121 10.51 5.05 -0.79
CA HIS A 121 9.18 4.59 -0.40
C HIS A 121 8.12 5.56 -0.89
N LEU A 122 7.08 5.02 -1.51
CA LEU A 122 5.86 5.72 -1.82
C LEU A 122 4.86 5.50 -0.69
N CYS A 123 4.40 6.57 -0.05
CA CYS A 123 3.29 6.48 0.89
C CYS A 123 2.00 6.72 0.11
N VAL A 124 1.06 5.80 0.25
CA VAL A 124 -0.24 5.86 -0.41
C VAL A 124 -1.31 5.84 0.67
N GLU A 125 -2.00 6.97 0.82
CA GLU A 125 -3.18 7.04 1.67
C GLU A 125 -4.35 6.35 1.00
N VAL A 126 -5.09 5.55 1.76
CA VAL A 126 -6.17 4.73 1.24
C VAL A 126 -7.40 4.71 2.15
N LEU A 127 -8.56 4.46 1.56
CA LEU A 127 -9.85 4.25 2.21
C LEU A 127 -10.30 2.80 2.07
N LEU A 128 -10.82 2.21 3.14
CA LEU A 128 -11.44 0.89 3.09
C LEU A 128 -12.77 0.97 2.32
N ILE A 129 -12.88 0.15 1.27
CA ILE A 129 -14.09 0.00 0.46
C ILE A 129 -14.89 -1.20 0.94
N SER A 130 -14.20 -2.31 1.16
CA SER A 130 -14.76 -3.58 1.61
C SER A 130 -13.69 -4.40 2.32
N GLY A 131 -14.12 -5.25 3.23
CA GLY A 131 -13.25 -6.19 3.93
C GLY A 131 -14.04 -6.88 5.02
N ASP A 132 -13.68 -8.12 5.30
CA ASP A 132 -14.29 -8.84 6.41
C ASP A 132 -13.85 -8.21 7.75
N PRO A 133 -14.76 -8.10 8.74
CA PRO A 133 -14.34 -7.89 10.11
C PRO A 133 -13.46 -9.07 10.51
N LEU A 134 -12.22 -8.79 10.92
CA LEU A 134 -11.33 -9.80 11.52
C LEU A 134 -11.98 -10.43 12.75
#